data_AF-A0A133ZV70-F1
#
_entry.id   AF-A0A133ZV70-F1
#
_cell.length_a   1.000
_cell.length_b   1.000
_cell.length_c   1.000
_cell.angle_alpha   90.00
_cell.angle_beta   90.00
_cell.angle_gamma   90.00
#
_symmetry.space_group_name_H-M   'P 1'
#
loop_
_entity.id
_entity.type
_entity.pdbx_description
1 polymer ?
#
loop_
_entity_poly.entity_id
_entity_poly.type
_entity_poly.pdbx_seq_one_letter_code
_entity_poly.pdbx_strand_id
1 'polypeptide(L)' 'MADKVSIEGIAYIVGRIVERAREAVEESKDNREDVFKDGRALAYYEVLDILRTELSVREISLEEIGLDFDLEKELL' A
#
# COMPACT_ATOMS: atom_id res chain seq x y z
N MET A 1 22.02 -13.77 12.32
CA MET A 1 21.49 -14.08 10.98
C MET A 1 20.15 -13.40 10.91
N ALA A 2 19.91 -12.50 9.96
CA ALA A 2 18.56 -11.95 9.80
C ALA A 2 17.67 -13.09 9.29
N ASP A 3 16.59 -13.39 10.00
CA ASP A 3 15.60 -14.36 9.53
C ASP A 3 15.05 -13.87 8.18
N LYS A 4 14.91 -14.79 7.22
CA LYS A 4 14.27 -14.48 5.94
C LYS A 4 12.81 -14.14 6.24
N VAL A 5 12.33 -12.99 5.75
CA VAL A 5 10.91 -12.63 5.87
C VAL A 5 10.09 -13.63 5.05
N SER A 6 9.12 -14.31 5.68
CA SER A 6 8.23 -15.24 4.97
C SER A 6 7.21 -14.48 4.12
N ILE A 7 6.54 -15.18 3.21
CA ILE A 7 5.43 -14.59 2.43
C ILE A 7 4.32 -14.10 3.37
N GLU A 8 3.99 -14.84 4.44
CA GLU A 8 3.01 -14.36 5.42
C GLU A 8 3.49 -13.09 6.15
N GLY A 9 4.79 -13.00 6.42
CA GLY A 9 5.39 -11.79 6.99
C GLY A 9 5.27 -10.58 6.06
N ILE A 10 5.50 -10.79 4.75
CA ILE A 10 5.29 -9.76 3.73
C ILE A 10 3.81 -9.36 3.67
N ALA A 11 2.91 -10.34 3.58
CA ALA A 11 1.46 -10.12 3.54
C ALA A 11 0.98 -9.31 4.75
N TYR A 12 1.47 -9.62 5.95
CA TYR A 12 1.15 -8.87 7.16
C TYR A 12 1.59 -7.42 7.07
N ILE A 13 2.82 -7.16 6.61
CA ILE A 13 3.35 -5.80 6.46
C ILE A 13 2.57 -5.03 5.39
N VAL A 14 2.33 -5.63 4.23
CA VAL A 14 1.55 -5.03 3.14
C VAL A 14 0.15 -4.67 3.61
N GLY A 15 -0.56 -5.58 4.30
CA GLY A 15 -1.88 -5.31 4.84
C GLY A 15 -1.92 -4.11 5.79
N ARG A 16 -0.88 -3.94 6.63
CA ARG A 16 -0.74 -2.78 7.52
C ARG A 16 -0.52 -1.48 6.75
N ILE A 17 0.23 -1.51 5.65
CA ILE A 17 0.43 -0.35 4.78
C ILE A 17 -0.87 0.01 4.06
N VAL A 18 -1.59 -0.98 3.52
CA VAL A 18 -2.90 -0.78 2.86
C VAL A 18 -3.94 -0.17 3.82
N GLU A 19 -4.00 -0.65 5.07
CA GLU A 19 -4.86 -0.07 6.10
C GLU A 19 -4.56 1.42 6.32
N ARG A 20 -3.28 1.77 6.49
CA ARG A 20 -2.85 3.17 6.66
C ARG A 20 -3.05 4.03 5.41
N ALA A 21 -2.93 3.44 4.22
CA ALA A 21 -3.19 4.12 2.96
C ALA A 21 -4.66 4.55 2.86
N ARG A 22 -5.58 3.64 3.19
CA ARG A 22 -7.02 3.93 3.24
C ARG A 22 -7.36 4.99 4.28
N GLU A 23 -6.82 4.89 5.49
CA GLU A 23 -6.98 5.92 6.53
C GLU A 23 -6.48 7.29 6.01
N ALA A 24 -5.33 7.32 5.33
CA ALA A 24 -4.76 8.56 4.81
C ALA A 24 -5.64 9.23 3.75
N VAL A 25 -6.28 8.44 2.88
CA VAL A 25 -7.22 8.89 1.85
C VAL A 25 -8.52 9.42 2.45
N GLU A 26 -9.06 8.75 3.47
CA GLU A 26 -10.26 9.26 4.15
C GLU A 26 -9.96 10.58 4.87
N GLU A 27 -8.81 10.68 5.55
CA GLU A 27 -8.42 11.92 6.21
C GLU A 27 -8.14 13.09 5.23
N SER A 28 -7.67 12.81 4.01
CA SER A 28 -7.46 13.84 2.98
C SER A 28 -8.79 14.34 2.40
N LYS A 29 -9.77 13.44 2.22
CA LYS A 29 -11.14 13.81 1.80
C LYS A 29 -11.83 14.74 2.79
N ASP A 30 -11.59 14.56 4.09
CA ASP A 30 -12.16 15.38 5.16
C ASP A 30 -11.65 16.83 5.17
N ASN A 31 -10.44 17.09 4.63
CA ASN A 31 -9.87 18.44 4.55
C ASN A 31 -9.07 18.64 3.26
N ARG A 32 -9.78 18.93 2.16
CA ARG A 32 -9.22 19.04 0.80
C ARG A 32 -8.26 20.21 0.57
N GLU A 33 -8.10 21.12 1.53
CA GLU A 33 -7.12 22.21 1.45
C GLU A 33 -5.80 21.84 2.17
N ASP A 34 -5.77 20.71 2.86
CA ASP A 34 -4.61 20.22 3.61
C ASP A 34 -3.65 19.44 2.70
N VAL A 35 -2.76 20.18 2.04
CA VAL A 35 -1.74 19.64 1.13
C VAL A 35 -0.86 18.58 1.80
N PHE A 36 -0.67 18.63 3.12
CA PHE A 36 0.08 17.61 3.83
C PHE A 36 -0.65 16.26 3.84
N LYS A 37 -1.97 16.26 4.05
CA LYS A 37 -2.78 15.04 4.03
C LYS A 37 -2.90 14.44 2.63
N ASP A 38 -3.07 15.29 1.62
CA ASP A 38 -3.04 14.87 0.22
C ASP A 38 -1.69 14.21 -0.14
N GLY A 39 -0.59 14.86 0.23
CA GLY A 39 0.75 14.32 0.01
C GLY A 39 1.00 13.00 0.74
N ARG A 40 0.45 12.84 1.95
CA ARG A 40 0.56 11.57 2.70
C ARG A 40 -0.22 10.44 2.02
N ALA A 41 -1.41 10.70 1.48
CA ALA A 41 -2.17 9.71 0.72
C ALA A 41 -1.42 9.28 -0.55
N LEU A 42 -0.90 10.24 -1.32
CA LEU A 42 -0.08 9.97 -2.50
C LEU A 42 1.18 9.16 -2.16
N ALA A 43 1.85 9.45 -1.04
CA ALA A 43 3.02 8.69 -0.62
C ALA A 43 2.72 7.21 -0.36
N TYR A 44 1.54 6.88 0.18
CA TYR A 44 1.13 5.49 0.35
C TYR A 44 0.83 4.80 -1.00
N TYR A 45 0.19 5.51 -1.93
CA TYR A 45 -0.03 5.01 -3.30
C TYR A 45 1.31 4.62 -3.94
N GLU A 46 2.30 5.52 -3.93
CA GLU A 46 3.63 5.27 -4.53
C GLU A 46 4.33 4.05 -3.91
N VAL A 47 4.27 3.92 -2.58
CA VAL A 47 4.88 2.76 -1.88
C VAL A 47 4.19 1.46 -2.28
N LEU A 48 2.85 1.45 -2.35
CA LEU A 48 2.10 0.25 -2.72
C LEU A 48 2.28 -0.11 -4.19
N ASP A 49 2.40 0.86 -5.09
CA ASP A 49 2.68 0.63 -6.51
C ASP A 49 4.07 0.00 -6.72
N ILE A 50 5.09 0.50 -6.01
CA ILE A 50 6.43 -0.10 -6.01
C ILE A 50 6.37 -1.54 -5.50
N LEU A 51 5.70 -1.79 -4.37
CA LEU A 51 5.55 -3.14 -3.82
C LEU A 51 4.84 -4.07 -4.81
N ARG A 52 3.75 -3.60 -5.43
CA ARG A 52 3.00 -4.35 -6.43
C ARG A 52 3.90 -4.74 -7.60
N THR A 53 4.64 -3.79 -8.15
CA THR A 53 5.54 -3.99 -9.28
C THR A 53 6.65 -4.98 -8.93
N GLU A 54 7.35 -4.76 -7.82
CA GLU A 54 8.48 -5.58 -7.41
C GLU A 54 8.06 -7.02 -7.07
N LEU A 55 6.93 -7.21 -6.40
CA LEU A 55 6.44 -8.54 -6.02
C LEU A 55 5.90 -9.29 -7.25
N SER A 56 5.22 -8.60 -8.15
CA SER A 56 4.77 -9.18 -9.43
C SER A 56 5.92 -9.68 -10.29
N VAL A 57 7.00 -8.88 -10.42
CA VAL A 57 8.21 -9.27 -11.17
C VAL A 57 8.90 -10.50 -10.59
N ARG A 58 8.72 -10.76 -9.29
CA ARG A 58 9.25 -11.93 -8.58
C ARG A 58 8.28 -13.12 -8.56
N GLU A 59 7.19 -13.04 -9.35
CA GLU A 59 6.15 -14.07 -9.43
C GLU A 59 5.49 -14.37 -8.06
N ILE A 60 5.50 -13.39 -7.15
CA ILE A 60 4.78 -13.48 -5.87
C ILE A 60 3.33 -13.11 -6.13
N SER A 61 2.41 -13.97 -5.67
CA SER A 61 0.97 -13.74 -5.83
C SER A 61 0.54 -12.46 -5.11
N LEU A 62 0.02 -11.49 -5.86
CA LEU A 62 -0.55 -10.26 -5.29
C LEU A 62 -1.78 -10.55 -4.44
N GLU A 63 -2.55 -11.58 -4.79
CA GLU A 63 -3.71 -12.02 -4.03
C GLU A 63 -3.29 -12.53 -2.64
N GLU A 64 -2.25 -13.36 -2.58
CA GLU A 64 -1.75 -13.93 -1.31
C GLU A 64 -1.22 -12.86 -0.34
N ILE A 65 -0.67 -11.77 -0.87
CA ILE A 65 -0.15 -10.66 -0.05
C ILE A 65 -1.18 -9.55 0.20
N GLY A 66 -2.40 -9.68 -0.33
CA GLY A 66 -3.47 -8.70 -0.14
C GLY A 66 -3.32 -7.40 -0.94
N LEU A 67 -2.65 -7.45 -2.10
CA LEU A 67 -2.39 -6.30 -2.99
C LEU A 67 -3.03 -6.46 -4.38
N ASP A 68 -3.92 -7.45 -4.55
CA ASP A 68 -4.69 -7.65 -5.79
C ASP A 68 -5.96 -6.79 -5.81
N PHE A 69 -5.77 -5.48 -5.94
CA PHE A 69 -6.85 -4.52 -6.16
C PHE A 69 -6.39 -3.35 -7.02
N ASP A 70 -7.35 -2.55 -7.48
CA ASP A 70 -7.10 -1.36 -8.26
C ASP A 70 -6.61 -0.23 -7.34
N LEU A 71 -5.29 -0.04 -7.27
CA LEU A 71 -4.64 0.97 -6.43
C LEU A 71 -5.07 2.39 -6.77
N GLU A 72 -5.18 2.71 -8.05
CA GLU A 72 -5.58 4.05 -8.49
C GLU A 72 -7.01 4.32 -8.05
N LYS A 73 -7.93 3.40 -8.33
CA LYS A 73 -9.34 3.55 -7.95
C LYS A 73 -9.55 3.64 -6.44
N GLU A 74 -8.73 2.95 -5.66
CA GLU A 74 -8.87 2.90 -4.20
C GLU A 74 -8.24 4.13 -3.52
N LEU A 75 -7.13 4.66 -4.06
CA LEU A 75 -6.29 5.64 -3.37
C LEU A 75 -6.20 7.03 -4.02
N LEU A 76 -6.64 7.20 -5.26
CA LEU A 76 -6.64 8.47 -6.01
C LEU A 76 -8.06 8.90 -6.39
#